data_AF-A0A1T5BY21-F1
#
_entry.id   AF-A0A1T5BY21-F1
#
_cell.length_a   1.000
_cell.length_b   1.000
_cell.length_c   1.000
_cell.angle_alpha   90.00
_cell.angle_beta   90.00
_cell.angle_gamma   90.00
#
_symmetry.space_group_name_H-M   'P 1'
#
loop_
_entity.id
_entity.type
_entity.pdbx_description
1 polymer ?
#
loop_
_entity_poly.entity_id
_entity_poly.type
_entity_poly.pdbx_seq_one_letter_code
_entity_poly.pdbx_strand_id
1 'polypeptide(L)' 'MGLFLLFQDASEIEKKMQEAPDSSYEIGIAIGTYLPFVVLVLIAYAFYYYSKKKKSRE' A
#
# COMPACT_ATOMS: atom_id res chain seq x y z
N MET A 1 4.97 -12.14 12.78
CA MET A 1 3.80 -11.29 13.11
C MET A 1 3.92 -9.89 12.49
N GLY A 2 4.36 -9.74 11.23
CA GLY A 2 4.53 -8.41 10.59
C GLY A 2 3.61 -8.17 9.38
N LEU A 3 3.26 -9.25 8.66
CA LEU A 3 2.46 -9.16 7.43
C LEU A 3 0.99 -8.75 7.67
N PHE A 4 0.46 -9.03 8.87
CA PHE A 4 -0.94 -8.73 9.22
C PHE A 4 -1.17 -7.23 9.47
N LEU A 5 -0.13 -6.47 9.84
CA LEU A 5 -0.24 -5.01 10.04
C LEU A 5 -0.52 -4.23 8.73
N LEU A 6 -0.29 -4.86 7.58
CA LEU A 6 -0.57 -4.27 6.26
C LEU A 6 -2.05 -4.37 5.88
N PHE A 7 -2.80 -5.26 6.52
CA PHE A 7 -4.24 -5.41 6.34
C PHE A 7 -4.93 -4.96 7.62
N GLN A 8 -5.12 -3.65 7.74
CA GLN A 8 -5.88 -3.08 8.85
C GLN A 8 -7.34 -3.55 8.76
N ASP A 9 -7.93 -3.92 9.90
CA ASP A 9 -9.35 -4.26 9.98
C ASP A 9 -10.19 -3.05 9.59
N ALA A 10 -11.20 -3.25 8.74
CA ALA A 10 -12.07 -2.18 8.25
C ALA A 10 -12.74 -1.41 9.40
N SER A 11 -13.06 -2.10 10.50
CA SER A 11 -13.63 -1.51 11.71
C SER A 11 -12.66 -0.59 12.46
N GLU A 12 -11.35 -0.81 12.35
CA GLU A 12 -10.33 0.04 12.98
C GLU A 12 -10.07 1.29 12.13
N ILE A 13 -10.12 1.16 10.80
CA ILE A 13 -10.03 2.30 9.87
C ILE A 13 -11.22 3.24 10.08
N GLU A 14 -12.44 2.70 10.19
CA GLU A 14 -13.66 3.49 10.39
C GLU A 14 -13.61 4.31 11.69
N LYS A 15 -13.12 3.71 12.79
CA LYS A 15 -12.88 4.44 14.05
C LYS A 15 -11.85 5.56 13.88
N LYS A 16 -10.74 5.29 13.20
CA LYS A 16 -9.69 6.30 12.93
C LYS A 16 -10.19 7.44 12.05
N MET A 17 -11.10 7.17 11.12
CA MET A 17 -11.76 8.20 10.31
C MET A 17 -12.72 9.04 11.16
N GLN A 18 -13.52 8.43 12.05
CA GLN A 18 -14.45 9.16 12.92
C GLN A 18 -13.74 10.01 13.99
N GLU A 19 -12.59 9.56 14.47
CA GLU A 19 -11.76 10.26 15.45
C GLU A 19 -10.75 11.23 14.79
N ALA A 20 -10.81 11.40 13.46
CA ALA A 20 -9.89 12.25 12.75
C ALA A 20 -10.07 13.73 13.16
N PRO A 21 -8.99 14.41 13.60
CA PRO A 21 -9.08 15.79 14.08
C PRO A 21 -9.20 16.81 12.94
N ASP A 22 -8.76 16.45 11.73
CA ASP A 22 -8.77 17.29 10.54
C ASP A 22 -8.83 16.45 9.27
N SER A 23 -9.13 17.12 8.15
CA SER A 23 -9.23 16.50 6.83
C SER A 23 -7.91 15.96 6.30
N SER A 24 -6.76 16.48 6.77
CA SER A 24 -5.45 16.01 6.33
C SER A 24 -5.12 14.64 6.93
N TYR A 25 -5.55 14.40 8.16
CA TYR A 25 -5.43 13.12 8.83
C TYR A 25 -6.31 12.03 8.17
N GLU A 26 -7.55 12.36 7.77
CA GLU A 26 -8.40 11.45 6.99
C GLU A 26 -7.75 11.05 5.66
N ILE A 27 -7.15 12.00 4.96
CA ILE A 27 -6.41 11.74 3.71
C ILE A 27 -5.21 10.82 3.99
N GLY A 28 -4.51 11.03 5.10
CA GLY A 28 -3.42 10.15 5.55
C GLY A 28 -3.88 8.71 5.79
N ILE A 29 -5.05 8.52 6.42
CA ILE A 29 -5.66 7.20 6.64
C ILE A 29 -5.99 6.56 5.29
N ALA A 30 -6.67 7.27 4.40
CA ALA A 30 -7.07 6.76 3.09
C ALA A 30 -5.84 6.33 2.26
N ILE A 31 -4.80 7.16 2.20
CA ILE A 31 -3.54 6.84 1.51
C ILE A 31 -2.87 5.63 2.15
N GLY A 32 -2.85 5.55 3.48
CA GLY A 32 -2.31 4.42 4.23
C GLY A 32 -2.99 3.10 3.87
N THR A 33 -4.31 3.09 3.69
CA THR A 33 -5.08 1.91 3.28
C THR A 33 -4.73 1.43 1.87
N TYR A 34 -4.44 2.34 0.93
CA TYR A 34 -4.06 1.97 -0.44
C TYR A 34 -2.57 1.65 -0.61
N LEU A 35 -1.72 2.04 0.34
CA LEU A 35 -0.27 1.85 0.27
C LEU A 35 0.16 0.38 -0.01
N PRO A 36 -0.44 -0.67 0.60
CA PRO A 36 -0.10 -2.06 0.30
C PRO A 36 -0.28 -2.41 -1.17
N PHE A 37 -1.31 -1.89 -1.83
CA PHE A 37 -1.55 -2.12 -3.26
C PHE A 37 -0.48 -1.47 -4.12
N VAL A 38 -0.06 -0.24 -3.78
CA VAL A 38 1.03 0.46 -4.48
C VAL A 38 2.33 -0.35 -4.38
N VAL A 39 2.62 -0.91 -3.20
CA VAL A 39 3.79 -1.79 -3.02
C VAL A 39 3.73 -3.02 -3.92
N LEU A 40 2.57 -3.68 -4.04
CA LEU A 40 2.40 -4.82 -4.95
C LEU A 40 2.64 -4.43 -6.42
N VAL A 41 2.15 -3.27 -6.85
CA VAL A 41 2.37 -2.75 -8.21
C VAL A 41 3.85 -2.49 -8.46
N LEU A 42 4.56 -1.89 -7.51
CA LEU A 42 6.01 -1.67 -7.60
C LEU A 42 6.80 -2.98 -7.68
N ILE A 43 6.41 -3.98 -6.89
CA ILE A 43 7.02 -5.31 -6.94
C ILE A 43 6.80 -5.96 -8.31
N ALA A 44 5.57 -5.91 -8.84
CA ALA A 44 5.26 -6.42 -10.17
C ALA A 44 6.06 -5.71 -11.26
N TYR A 45 6.18 -4.37 -11.17
CA TYR A 45 7.01 -3.59 -12.09
C TYR A 45 8.49 -3.96 -11.99
N ALA A 46 9.02 -4.18 -10.78
CA ALA A 46 10.39 -4.62 -10.58
C ALA A 46 10.65 -5.98 -11.23
N PHE A 47 9.73 -6.94 -11.09
CA PHE A 47 9.81 -8.24 -11.76
C PHE A 47 9.76 -8.11 -13.28
N TYR A 48 8.86 -7.27 -13.83
CA TYR A 48 8.80 -6.98 -15.26
C TYR A 48 10.12 -6.37 -15.76
N TYR A 49 10.63 -5.37 -15.07
CA TYR A 49 11.87 -4.68 -15.42
C TYR A 49 13.07 -5.63 -15.41
N TYR A 50 13.21 -6.45 -14.35
CA TYR A 50 14.28 -7.43 -14.24
C TYR A 50 14.22 -8.48 -15.37
N SER A 51 13.03 -8.99 -15.66
CA SER A 51 12.80 -9.97 -16.73
C SER A 51 13.11 -9.39 -18.12
N LYS A 52 12.71 -8.13 -18.36
CA LYS A 52 13.01 -7.41 -19.60
C LYS A 52 14.50 -7.14 -19.77
N LYS A 53 15.21 -6.78 -18.69
CA LYS A 53 16.66 -6.57 -18.70
C LYS A 53 17.43 -7.85 -18.98
N LYS A 54 16.94 -9.01 -18.53
CA LYS A 54 17.53 -10.32 -18.86
C LYS A 54 17.40 -10.63 -20.37
N LYS A 55 16.22 -10.41 -20.96
CA LYS A 55 15.97 -10.62 -22.40
C LYS A 55 16.79 -9.71 -23.32
N SER A 56 17.21 -8.54 -22.83
CA SER A 56 18.05 -7.59 -23.59
C SER A 56 19.57 -7.91 -23.50
N ARG A 57 19.98 -8.88 -22.68
CA ARG A 57 21.39 -9.29 -22.50
C ARG A 57 21.74 -10.62 -23.18
N GLU A 58 20.76 -11.26 -23.81
CA GLU A 58 20.94 -12.34 -24.81
C GLU A 58 20.90 -11.72 -26.21
#